data_AF-A0A7C3NUC5-F1
#
_entry.id   AF-A0A7C3NUC5-F1
#
_cell.length_a   1.000
_cell.length_b   1.000
_cell.length_c   1.000
_cell.angle_alpha   90.00
_cell.angle_beta   90.00
_cell.angle_gamma   90.00
#
_symmetry.space_group_name_H-M   'P 1'
#
loop_
_entity.id
_entity.type
_entity.pdbx_description
1 polymer ?
#
loop_
_entity_poly.entity_id
_entity_poly.type
_entity_poly.pdbx_seq_one_letter_code
_entity_poly.pdbx_strand_id
1 'polypeptide(L)'
;MAQTETQGPVPRQRQTCKVCGCADKFDFHVPDATWQSVVPREFQNLVVCLECFDNFALERQVDYADAIDILYFAGDRAVFKFQTVSAQNV
;
A
#
# COMPACT_ATOMS: atom_id res chain seq x y z
N MET A 1 -37.07 -0.57 9.10
CA MET A 1 -35.89 -1.03 8.33
C MET A 1 -34.86 0.08 8.43
N ALA A 2 -33.90 -0.06 9.34
CA ALA A 2 -32.88 0.96 9.57
C ALA A 2 -31.82 0.83 8.45
N GLN A 3 -31.58 1.93 7.77
CA GLN A 3 -30.57 2.05 6.74
C GLN A 3 -29.20 1.99 7.42
N THR A 4 -28.43 0.93 7.16
CA THR A 4 -27.04 0.84 7.60
C THR A 4 -26.24 1.82 6.75
N GLU A 5 -25.96 3.00 7.29
CA GLU A 5 -25.00 3.93 6.71
C GLU A 5 -23.62 3.27 6.74
N THR A 6 -23.14 2.80 5.58
CA THR A 6 -21.75 2.43 5.41
C THR A 6 -20.95 3.72 5.48
N GLN A 7 -20.49 4.09 6.69
CA GLN A 7 -19.50 5.14 6.86
C GLN A 7 -18.30 4.80 5.98
N GLY A 8 -18.09 5.58 4.93
CA GLY A 8 -16.88 5.52 4.13
C GLY A 8 -15.65 5.70 5.04
N PRO A 9 -14.47 5.20 4.64
CA PRO A 9 -13.28 5.27 5.48
C PRO A 9 -13.02 6.73 5.87
N VAL A 10 -12.96 6.98 7.17
CA VAL A 10 -12.56 8.28 7.74
C VAL A 10 -11.19 8.61 7.12
N PRO A 11 -10.99 9.80 6.53
CA PRO A 11 -9.70 10.15 5.94
C PRO A 11 -8.62 10.08 7.02
N ARG A 12 -7.78 9.04 6.94
CA ARG A 12 -6.66 8.85 7.87
C ARG A 12 -5.69 10.00 7.63
N GLN A 13 -5.18 10.59 8.71
CA GLN A 13 -4.11 11.58 8.59
C GLN A 13 -2.91 10.92 7.90
N ARG A 14 -2.33 11.62 6.92
CA ARG A 14 -1.13 11.17 6.21
C ARG A 14 -0.03 10.82 7.21
N GLN A 15 0.42 9.58 7.18
CA GLN A 15 1.51 9.13 8.03
C GLN A 15 2.87 9.48 7.39
N THR A 16 3.90 9.60 8.22
CA THR A 16 5.26 9.87 7.74
C THR A 16 6.08 8.59 7.77
N CYS A 17 6.61 8.17 6.62
CA CYS A 17 7.49 7.02 6.50
C CYS A 17 8.76 7.21 7.34
N LYS A 18 9.12 6.21 8.13
CA LYS A 18 10.31 6.25 8.99
C LYS A 18 11.61 5.85 8.28
N VAL A 19 11.51 5.40 7.04
CA VAL A 19 12.67 5.10 6.18
C VAL A 19 13.09 6.36 5.39
N CYS A 20 12.17 6.95 4.62
CA CYS A 20 12.48 8.08 3.74
C CYS A 20 12.06 9.46 4.27
N GLY A 21 11.25 9.54 5.33
CA GLY A 21 10.75 10.80 5.89
C GLY A 21 9.62 11.46 5.09
N CYS A 22 9.20 10.87 3.96
CA CYS A 22 8.11 11.39 3.14
C CYS A 22 6.73 11.04 3.73
N ALA A 23 5.73 11.88 3.44
CA ALA A 23 4.33 11.52 3.68
C ALA A 23 3.92 10.35 2.79
N ASP A 24 3.10 9.46 3.33
CA ASP A 24 2.50 8.35 2.59
C ASP A 24 1.61 8.86 1.44
N LYS A 25 1.71 8.16 0.30
CA LYS A 25 0.85 8.38 -0.87
C LYS A 25 -0.29 7.37 -0.89
N PHE A 26 -0.10 6.24 -0.22
CA PHE A 26 -1.02 5.11 -0.19
C PHE A 26 -1.06 4.50 1.21
N ASP A 27 -2.26 4.16 1.66
CA ASP A 27 -2.50 3.25 2.78
C ASP A 27 -2.68 1.84 2.20
N PHE A 28 -1.95 0.85 2.72
CA PHE A 28 -1.94 -0.51 2.19
C PHE A 28 -1.86 -1.54 3.31
N HIS A 29 -2.42 -2.72 3.03
CA HIS A 29 -2.39 -3.85 3.95
C HIS A 29 -1.76 -5.07 3.26
N VAL A 30 -0.87 -5.75 4.00
CA VAL A 30 -0.34 -7.07 3.67
C VAL A 30 -0.36 -7.93 4.94
N PRO A 31 -0.46 -9.27 4.84
CA PRO A 31 -0.34 -10.16 5.98
C PRO A 31 0.97 -9.97 6.75
N ASP A 32 0.94 -10.16 8.08
CA ASP A 32 2.11 -10.03 8.95
C ASP A 32 3.32 -10.87 8.50
N ALA A 33 3.07 -12.07 7.96
CA ALA A 33 4.13 -12.93 7.45
C ALA A 33 4.88 -12.29 6.27
N THR A 34 4.15 -11.63 5.37
CA THR A 34 4.70 -10.88 4.24
C THR A 34 5.41 -9.61 4.74
N TRP A 35 4.82 -8.90 5.71
CA TRP A 35 5.47 -7.74 6.30
C TRP A 35 6.82 -8.09 6.93
N GLN A 36 6.87 -9.16 7.71
CA GLN A 36 8.10 -9.60 8.40
C GLN A 36 9.16 -10.16 7.45
N SER A 37 8.76 -10.73 6.31
CA SER A 37 9.71 -11.22 5.30
C SER A 37 10.32 -10.07 4.49
N VAL A 38 9.56 -8.99 4.26
CA VAL A 38 9.99 -7.82 3.47
C VAL A 38 10.71 -6.77 4.31
N VAL A 39 10.15 -6.37 5.46
CA VAL A 39 10.61 -5.20 6.20
C VAL A 39 11.76 -5.55 7.16
N PRO A 40 12.90 -4.82 7.14
CA PRO A 40 13.98 -5.01 8.12
C PRO A 40 13.48 -4.86 9.56
N ARG A 41 14.04 -5.65 10.50
CA ARG A 41 13.59 -5.69 11.90
C ARG A 41 13.51 -4.32 12.59
N GLU A 42 14.42 -3.41 12.27
CA GLU A 42 14.44 -2.05 12.82
C GLU A 42 13.24 -1.18 12.39
N PHE A 43 12.55 -1.55 11.30
CA PHE A 43 11.39 -0.84 10.77
C PHE A 43 10.07 -1.62 10.93
N GLN A 44 10.08 -2.85 11.44
CA GLN A 44 8.88 -3.70 11.48
C GLN A 44 7.74 -3.14 12.34
N ASN A 45 8.04 -2.33 13.36
CA ASN A 45 7.05 -1.68 14.21
C ASN A 45 6.86 -0.18 13.87
N LEU A 46 7.30 0.24 12.69
CA LEU A 46 7.26 1.62 12.23
C LEU A 46 6.44 1.74 10.94
N VAL A 47 5.99 2.96 10.65
CA VAL A 47 5.32 3.27 9.39
C VAL A 47 6.34 3.22 8.26
N VAL A 48 6.09 2.37 7.26
CA VAL A 48 6.86 2.28 6.01
C VAL A 48 5.89 2.56 4.85
N CYS A 49 6.20 3.53 4.01
CA CYS A 49 5.38 3.79 2.82
C CYS A 49 5.56 2.67 1.78
N LEU A 50 4.56 2.51 0.91
CA LEU A 50 4.57 1.49 -0.14
C LEU A 50 5.85 1.52 -0.98
N GLU A 51 6.33 2.70 -1.39
CA GLU A 51 7.56 2.84 -2.18
C GLU A 51 8.81 2.28 -1.46
N CYS A 52 8.93 2.46 -0.15
CA CYS A 52 10.01 1.87 0.63
C CYS A 52 9.81 0.36 0.84
N PHE A 53 8.57 -0.08 1.04
CA PHE A 53 8.23 -1.49 1.13
C PHE A 53 8.57 -2.24 -0.16
N ASP A 54 8.21 -1.70 -1.33
CA ASP A 54 8.50 -2.24 -2.66
C ASP A 54 10.01 -2.41 -2.87
N ASN A 55 10.81 -1.41 -2.48
CA ASN A 55 12.27 -1.49 -2.56
C ASN A 55 12.83 -2.60 -1.67
N PHE A 56 12.33 -2.74 -0.44
CA PHE A 56 12.75 -3.83 0.44
C PHE A 56 12.36 -5.20 -0.11
N ALA A 57 11.19 -5.31 -0.74
CA ALA A 57 10.72 -6.54 -1.36
C ALA A 57 11.59 -6.91 -2.56
N LEU A 58 11.95 -5.93 -3.39
CA LEU A 58 12.88 -6.10 -4.51
C LEU A 58 14.27 -6.56 -4.04
N GLU A 59 14.84 -5.90 -3.03
CA GLU A 59 16.13 -6.27 -2.43
C GLU A 59 16.15 -7.70 -1.88
N ARG A 60 15.02 -8.17 -1.34
CA ARG A 60 14.86 -9.51 -0.75
C ARG A 60 14.30 -10.55 -1.72
N GLN A 61 13.98 -10.13 -2.95
CA GLN A 61 13.36 -10.97 -3.97
C GLN A 61 12.05 -11.64 -3.48
N VAL A 62 11.25 -10.89 -2.74
CA VAL A 62 9.93 -11.34 -2.27
C VAL A 62 8.86 -10.79 -3.21
N ASP A 63 8.11 -11.69 -3.85
CA ASP A 63 6.89 -11.33 -4.55
C ASP A 63 5.73 -11.30 -3.55
N TYR A 64 5.04 -10.16 -3.50
CA TYR A 64 3.90 -9.90 -2.61
C TYR A 64 2.68 -9.39 -3.39
N ALA A 65 2.68 -9.49 -4.73
CA ALA A 65 1.58 -8.98 -5.56
C ALA A 65 0.23 -9.59 -5.16
N ASP A 66 0.21 -10.89 -4.87
CA ASP A 66 -0.99 -11.61 -4.42
C ASP A 66 -1.34 -11.37 -2.94
N ALA A 67 -0.48 -10.66 -2.20
CA ALA A 67 -0.62 -10.41 -0.76
C ALA A 67 -1.12 -8.99 -0.44
N ILE A 68 -1.25 -8.11 -1.43
CA ILE A 68 -1.87 -6.80 -1.23
C ILE A 68 -3.39 -6.99 -1.24
N ASP A 69 -4.00 -6.91 -0.06
CA ASP A 69 -5.45 -7.06 0.06
C ASP A 69 -6.19 -5.78 -0.34
N ILE A 70 -5.69 -4.63 0.12
CA ILE A 70 -6.34 -3.33 -0.03
C ILE A 70 -5.29 -2.24 -0.24
N LEU A 71 -5.55 -1.35 -1.20
CA LEU A 71 -4.72 -0.17 -1.51
C LEU A 71 -5.60 1.07 -1.62
N TYR A 72 -5.41 2.04 -0.73
CA TYR A 72 -6.13 3.33 -0.74
C TYR A 72 -5.18 4.48 -1.09
N PHE A 73 -5.61 5.37 -1.98
CA PHE A 73 -4.89 6.61 -2.26
C PHE A 73 -5.05 7.60 -1.10
N ALA A 74 -3.94 8.02 -0.50
CA ALA A 74 -3.88 8.95 0.63
C ALA A 74 -3.69 10.41 0.14
N GLY A 75 -4.66 10.91 -0.64
CA GLY A 75 -4.64 12.30 -1.09
C GLY A 75 -5.99 12.89 -1.47
N ASP A 76 -6.02 14.21 -1.62
CA ASP A 76 -7.28 14.97 -1.76
C ASP A 76 -7.99 14.70 -3.10
N ARG A 77 -7.22 14.46 -4.16
CA ARG A 77 -7.72 14.17 -5.51
C ARG A 77 -6.76 13.26 -6.25
N ALA A 78 -7.32 12.28 -6.97
CA ALA A 78 -6.62 11.49 -7.96
C ALA A 78 -7.38 11.53 -9.29
N VAL A 79 -6.64 11.56 -10.40
CA VAL A 79 -7.19 11.41 -11.75
C VAL A 79 -6.47 10.26 -12.40
N PHE A 80 -7.21 9.20 -12.73
CA PHE A 80 -6.68 8.04 -13.44
C PHE A 80 -7.23 8.03 -14.86
N LYS A 81 -6.34 7.85 -15.84
CA LYS A 81 -6.71 7.59 -17.23
C LYS A 81 -6.17 6.22 -17.60
N PHE A 82 -7.07 5.27 -17.76
CA PHE A 82 -6.72 3.94 -18.26
C PHE A 82 -6.94 3.91 -19.78
N GLN A 83 -6.00 3.30 -20.49
CA GLN A 83 -6.17 2.94 -21.89
C GLN A 83 -6.01 1.43 -21.99
N THR A 84 -7.04 0.75 -22.50
CA THR A 84 -6.98 -0.69 -22.71
C THR A 84 -6.01 -0.99 -23.83
N VAL A 85 -5.03 -1.84 -23.55
CA VAL A 85 -4.18 -2.47 -24.56
C VAL A 85 -4.62 -3.92 -24.70
N SER A 86 -4.73 -4.41 -25.93
CA SER A 86 -5.02 -5.82 -26.17
C SER A 86 -3.83 -6.65 -25.69
N ALA A 87 -4.08 -7.65 -24.85
CA ALA A 87 -3.07 -8.64 -24.49
C ALA A 87 -2.63 -9.37 -25.77
N GLN A 88 -1.37 -9.23 -26.16
CA GLN A 88 -0.82 -10.07 -27.22
C GLN A 88 -0.64 -11.47 -26.64
N ASN A 89 -1.47 -12.38 -27.11
CA ASN A 89 -1.38 -13.81 -26.83
C ASN A 89 -0.01 -14.31 -27.31
N VAL A 90 0.83 -14.82 -26.40
CA VAL A 90 2.13 -15.43 -26.72
C VAL A 90 1.97 -16.94 -26.74
#